data_AF-A0A975DGJ8-F1
#
_entry.id   AF-A0A975DGJ8-F1
#
_cell.length_a   1.000
_cell.length_b   1.000
_cell.length_c   1.000
_cell.angle_alpha   90.00
_cell.angle_beta   90.00
_cell.angle_gamma   90.00
#
_symmetry.space_group_name_H-M   'P 1'
#
loop_
_entity.id
_entity.type
_entity.pdbx_description
1 polymer ?
#
loop_
_entity_poly.entity_id
_entity_poly.type
_entity_poly.pdbx_seq_one_letter_code
_entity_poly.pdbx_strand_id
1 'polypeptide(L)'
;MKSKMFTGLALLAVMSVNVHAEDKKVGTGPNPFSDCGIGAALFQNNKVLAVTSNIIWDIGTTAVTSATASPETCNGKTVTAAKFILESYDNLSEEAARGQGEHLVALLNIMEVNSTRHMEVISGIRSEMSLNLASTEFNSADKKAKSIAFYNALVAAI
;
A
#
# COMPACT_ATOMS: atom_id res chain seq x y z
N MET A 1 -56.76 33.37 -9.75
CA MET A 1 -55.54 33.09 -10.53
C MET A 1 -54.37 32.87 -9.57
N LYS A 2 -53.91 31.61 -9.48
CA LYS A 2 -52.62 31.07 -8.99
C LYS A 2 -52.20 31.29 -7.51
N SER A 3 -52.52 30.27 -6.70
CA SER A 3 -51.80 29.84 -5.48
C SER A 3 -50.35 29.45 -5.81
N LYS A 4 -49.40 29.77 -4.91
CA LYS A 4 -48.08 29.11 -4.85
C LYS A 4 -47.62 28.93 -3.41
N MET A 5 -48.01 27.79 -2.87
CA MET A 5 -47.32 27.04 -1.81
C MET A 5 -46.14 26.31 -2.46
N PHE A 6 -44.90 26.51 -1.99
CA PHE A 6 -43.77 25.62 -2.30
C PHE A 6 -42.84 25.52 -1.09
N THR A 7 -43.10 24.49 -0.29
CA THR A 7 -42.20 23.87 0.67
C THR A 7 -41.02 23.26 -0.09
N GLY A 8 -39.80 23.74 0.14
CA GLY A 8 -38.58 23.19 -0.42
C GLY A 8 -37.72 22.54 0.66
N LEU A 9 -37.96 21.25 0.91
CA LEU A 9 -37.13 20.41 1.77
C LEU A 9 -35.82 20.11 1.01
N ALA A 10 -34.70 20.69 1.45
CA ALA A 10 -33.38 20.44 0.87
C ALA A 10 -32.90 19.03 1.25
N LEU A 11 -33.07 18.07 0.34
CA LEU A 11 -32.52 16.73 0.45
C LEU A 11 -31.04 16.77 0.06
N LEU A 12 -30.12 16.73 1.04
CA LEU A 12 -28.71 16.44 0.79
C LEU A 12 -28.58 14.96 0.33
N ALA A 13 -28.50 14.76 -0.98
CA ALA A 13 -28.11 13.47 -1.54
C ALA A 13 -26.57 13.34 -1.43
N VAL A 14 -26.12 12.63 -0.40
CA VAL A 14 -24.74 12.13 -0.32
C VAL A 14 -24.59 11.05 -1.38
N MET A 15 -23.99 11.39 -2.52
CA MET A 15 -23.61 10.38 -3.51
C MET A 15 -22.38 9.64 -2.98
N SER A 16 -22.63 8.47 -2.39
CA SER A 16 -21.59 7.47 -2.14
C SER A 16 -21.00 7.05 -3.48
N VAL A 17 -19.81 7.55 -3.80
CA VAL A 17 -19.03 7.06 -4.94
C VAL A 17 -18.60 5.62 -4.62
N ASN A 18 -19.27 4.65 -5.24
CA ASN A 18 -18.77 3.28 -5.29
C ASN A 18 -17.56 3.27 -6.22
N VAL A 19 -16.36 3.40 -5.66
CA VAL A 19 -15.11 3.15 -6.38
C VAL A 19 -14.99 1.64 -6.54
N HIS A 20 -15.36 1.14 -7.73
CA HIS A 20 -14.98 -0.19 -8.16
C HIS A 20 -13.51 -0.13 -8.62
N ALA A 21 -12.63 -0.85 -7.93
CA ALA A 21 -11.26 -1.08 -8.38
C ALA A 21 -11.31 -2.07 -9.57
N GLU A 22 -11.00 -1.59 -10.76
CA GLU A 22 -10.83 -2.41 -11.96
C GLU A 22 -9.38 -2.93 -11.99
N ASP A 23 -9.22 -4.25 -12.10
CA ASP A 23 -7.93 -4.94 -12.18
C ASP A 23 -7.19 -4.53 -13.47
N LYS A 24 -6.44 -3.43 -13.41
CA LYS A 24 -5.73 -2.85 -14.55
C LYS A 24 -4.30 -3.35 -14.60
N LYS A 25 -3.87 -3.81 -15.78
CA LYS A 25 -2.54 -4.36 -16.03
C LYS A 25 -1.45 -3.35 -15.65
N VAL A 26 -0.35 -3.85 -15.09
CA VAL A 26 0.85 -3.05 -14.77
C VAL A 26 1.26 -2.24 -16.01
N GLY A 27 1.34 -0.91 -15.87
CA GLY A 27 1.61 0.02 -16.98
C GLY A 27 0.38 0.69 -17.61
N THR A 28 -0.84 0.38 -17.16
CA THR A 28 -2.07 1.09 -17.55
C THR A 28 -2.54 2.14 -16.53
N GLY A 29 -1.70 2.40 -15.51
CA GLY A 29 -1.91 3.46 -14.53
C GLY A 29 -1.65 4.86 -15.08
N PRO A 30 -2.06 5.92 -14.35
CA PRO A 30 -1.85 7.31 -14.75
C PRO A 30 -0.36 7.63 -14.96
N ASN A 31 -0.05 8.52 -15.92
CA ASN A 31 1.33 8.89 -16.18
C ASN A 31 1.89 9.71 -14.99
N PRO A 32 3.00 9.28 -14.35
CA PRO A 32 3.54 9.93 -13.16
C PRO A 32 3.85 11.42 -13.32
N PHE A 33 4.24 11.85 -14.53
CA PHE A 33 4.73 13.20 -14.78
C PHE A 33 3.62 14.15 -15.24
N SER A 34 2.59 13.66 -15.94
CA SER A 34 1.49 14.52 -16.40
C SER A 34 0.24 14.43 -15.54
N ASP A 35 0.03 13.30 -14.87
CA ASP A 35 -1.23 12.96 -14.22
C ASP A 35 -1.07 12.76 -12.69
N CYS A 36 0.15 12.90 -12.14
CA CYS A 36 0.44 12.81 -10.71
C CYS A 36 1.40 13.93 -10.24
N GLY A 37 1.51 14.12 -8.91
CA GLY A 37 2.39 15.11 -8.29
C GLY A 37 1.87 16.55 -8.28
N ILE A 38 2.65 17.45 -7.68
CA ILE A 38 2.27 18.87 -7.49
C ILE A 38 2.04 19.57 -8.84
N GLY A 39 2.79 19.22 -9.88
CA GLY A 39 2.61 19.76 -11.23
C GLY A 39 1.23 19.46 -11.80
N ALA A 40 0.71 18.25 -11.61
CA ALA A 40 -0.64 17.89 -12.05
C ALA A 40 -1.73 18.61 -11.23
N ALA A 41 -1.48 18.87 -9.94
CA ALA A 41 -2.40 19.61 -9.08
C ALA A 41 -2.49 21.11 -9.44
N LEU A 42 -1.35 21.71 -9.81
CA LEU A 42 -1.26 23.13 -10.18
C LEU A 42 -1.66 23.41 -11.64
N PHE A 43 -1.43 22.46 -12.55
CA PHE A 43 -1.62 22.63 -13.99
C PHE A 43 -2.58 21.60 -14.59
N GLN A 44 -3.78 21.52 -14.01
CA GLN A 44 -4.80 20.51 -14.33
C GLN A 44 -5.21 20.45 -15.81
N ASN A 45 -5.21 21.60 -16.50
CA ASN A 45 -5.62 21.69 -17.91
C ASN A 45 -4.43 21.80 -18.89
N ASN A 46 -3.19 21.74 -18.40
CA ASN A 46 -2.01 21.91 -19.23
C ASN A 46 -0.93 20.88 -18.86
N LYS A 47 -1.02 19.72 -19.53
CA LYS A 47 -0.11 18.58 -19.29
C LYS A 47 1.36 18.92 -19.53
N VAL A 48 1.67 19.84 -20.45
CA VAL A 48 3.05 20.26 -20.71
C VAL A 48 3.61 21.04 -19.51
N LEU A 49 2.81 21.93 -18.93
CA LEU A 49 3.19 22.66 -17.72
C LEU A 49 3.23 21.75 -16.49
N ALA A 50 2.32 20.77 -16.38
CA ALA A 50 2.36 19.76 -15.32
C ALA A 50 3.66 18.95 -15.36
N VAL A 51 4.04 18.44 -16.53
CA VAL A 51 5.30 17.68 -16.74
C VAL A 51 6.51 18.55 -16.46
N THR A 52 6.55 19.77 -17.02
CA THR A 52 7.69 20.69 -16.84
C THR A 52 7.85 21.08 -15.38
N SER A 53 6.76 21.37 -14.68
CA SER A 53 6.78 21.69 -13.25
C SER A 53 7.23 20.50 -12.40
N ASN A 54 6.75 19.30 -12.70
CA ASN A 54 7.17 18.08 -12.01
C ASN A 54 8.67 17.81 -12.20
N ILE A 55 9.21 18.09 -13.39
CA ILE A 55 10.66 17.99 -13.66
C ILE A 55 11.45 19.08 -12.94
N ILE A 56 10.97 20.32 -12.90
CA ILE A 56 11.71 21.44 -12.28
C ILE A 56 11.75 21.34 -10.76
N TRP A 57 10.64 20.96 -10.12
CA TRP A 57 10.54 21.03 -8.65
C TRP A 57 11.35 19.96 -7.93
N ASP A 58 11.74 18.86 -8.60
CA ASP A 58 12.49 17.77 -7.98
C ASP A 58 13.06 16.73 -8.98
N ILE A 59 13.35 17.10 -10.23
CA ILE A 59 13.70 16.16 -11.33
C ILE A 59 12.62 15.06 -11.47
N GLY A 60 11.38 15.39 -11.13
CA GLY A 60 10.26 14.45 -11.12
C GLY A 60 10.29 13.39 -10.03
N THR A 61 11.23 13.41 -9.08
CA THR A 61 11.27 12.40 -8.01
C THR A 61 10.08 12.55 -7.06
N THR A 62 9.62 13.78 -6.77
CA THR A 62 8.32 14.00 -6.12
C THR A 62 7.14 13.48 -6.95
N ALA A 63 7.17 13.59 -8.28
CA ALA A 63 6.08 13.11 -9.14
C ALA A 63 6.05 11.58 -9.24
N VAL A 64 7.22 10.94 -9.33
CA VAL A 64 7.39 9.49 -9.25
C VAL A 64 7.03 8.98 -7.86
N THR A 65 7.51 9.64 -6.79
CA THR A 65 7.16 9.32 -5.40
C THR A 65 5.66 9.49 -5.18
N SER A 66 5.05 10.53 -5.75
CA SER A 66 3.60 10.76 -5.68
C SER A 66 2.82 9.74 -6.50
N ALA A 67 3.31 9.29 -7.66
CA ALA A 67 2.70 8.23 -8.45
C ALA A 67 2.82 6.86 -7.76
N THR A 68 3.93 6.60 -7.06
CA THR A 68 4.05 5.44 -6.16
C THR A 68 3.19 5.61 -4.90
N ALA A 69 2.95 6.84 -4.45
CA ALA A 69 2.15 7.17 -3.27
C ALA A 69 0.66 7.45 -3.57
N SER A 70 0.22 7.30 -4.82
CA SER A 70 -1.18 7.47 -5.21
C SER A 70 -1.99 6.18 -4.97
N PRO A 71 -3.30 6.25 -4.71
CA PRO A 71 -4.09 5.14 -4.14
C PRO A 71 -4.01 3.81 -4.90
N GLU A 72 -3.85 3.85 -6.22
CA GLU A 72 -3.73 2.67 -7.09
C GLU A 72 -2.41 1.90 -6.89
N THR A 73 -1.38 2.52 -6.30
CA THR A 73 -0.09 1.89 -5.93
C THR A 73 0.20 1.98 -4.41
N CYS A 74 -0.50 2.83 -3.67
CA CYS A 74 -0.20 3.17 -2.26
C CYS A 74 -1.24 2.69 -1.23
N ASN A 75 -2.36 2.11 -1.66
CA ASN A 75 -3.33 1.43 -0.79
C ASN A 75 -3.45 -0.07 -1.09
N GLY A 76 -2.49 -0.63 -1.85
CA GLY A 76 -2.43 -2.07 -2.06
C GLY A 76 -2.16 -2.81 -0.75
N LYS A 77 -2.71 -4.03 -0.62
CA LYS A 77 -2.47 -4.93 0.52
C LYS A 77 -0.98 -5.09 0.89
N THR A 78 -0.08 -4.94 -0.07
CA THR A 78 1.38 -4.96 0.11
C THR A 78 1.91 -3.77 0.92
N VAL A 79 1.39 -2.56 0.70
CA VAL A 79 1.77 -1.36 1.49
C VAL A 79 1.21 -1.46 2.90
N THR A 80 -0.03 -1.92 3.03
CA THR A 80 -0.66 -2.18 4.34
C THR A 80 0.10 -3.26 5.10
N ALA A 81 0.51 -4.35 4.45
CA ALA A 81 1.32 -5.41 5.04
C ALA A 81 2.70 -4.90 5.44
N ALA A 82 3.39 -4.13 4.58
CA ALA A 82 4.71 -3.58 4.89
C ALA A 82 4.67 -2.62 6.09
N LYS A 83 3.65 -1.75 6.15
CA LYS A 83 3.43 -0.86 7.30
C LYS A 83 3.12 -1.67 8.56
N PHE A 84 2.21 -2.64 8.47
CA PHE A 84 1.85 -3.50 9.58
C PHE A 84 3.08 -4.26 10.12
N ILE A 85 3.92 -4.80 9.24
CA ILE A 85 5.17 -5.48 9.62
C ILE A 85 6.11 -4.52 10.34
N LEU A 86 6.32 -3.31 9.82
CA LEU A 86 7.21 -2.34 10.46
C LEU A 86 6.73 -1.97 11.87
N GLU A 87 5.42 -1.77 12.05
CA GLU A 87 4.84 -1.38 13.34
C GLU A 87 4.83 -2.55 14.33
N SER A 88 4.51 -3.77 13.87
CA SER A 88 4.33 -4.96 14.71
C SER A 88 5.50 -5.97 14.69
N TYR A 89 6.65 -5.58 14.12
CA TYR A 89 7.80 -6.47 13.88
C TYR A 89 8.20 -7.28 15.13
N ASP A 90 8.23 -6.65 16.30
CA ASP A 90 8.67 -7.31 17.53
C ASP A 90 7.74 -8.48 17.88
N ASN A 91 6.42 -8.27 17.80
CA ASN A 91 5.43 -9.32 17.99
C ASN A 91 5.49 -10.37 16.87
N LEU A 92 5.61 -9.93 15.61
CA LEU A 92 5.70 -10.84 14.46
C LEU A 92 6.92 -11.76 14.55
N SER A 93 8.05 -11.25 15.04
CA SER A 93 9.27 -12.05 15.19
C SER A 93 9.10 -13.16 16.25
N GLU A 94 8.43 -12.86 17.35
CA GLU A 94 8.12 -13.81 18.43
C GLU A 94 7.08 -14.84 17.97
N GLU A 95 6.00 -14.39 17.35
CA GLU A 95 4.92 -15.24 16.83
C GLU A 95 5.41 -16.13 15.69
N ALA A 96 6.26 -15.61 14.80
CA ALA A 96 6.91 -16.40 13.76
C ALA A 96 7.80 -17.47 14.40
N ALA A 97 8.56 -17.15 15.45
CA ALA A 97 9.37 -18.12 16.19
C ALA A 97 8.55 -19.16 16.96
N ARG A 98 7.32 -18.83 17.37
CA ARG A 98 6.34 -19.79 17.92
C ARG A 98 5.61 -20.58 16.84
N GLY A 99 5.52 -20.05 15.62
CA GLY A 99 4.75 -20.60 14.51
C GLY A 99 3.26 -20.32 14.58
N GLN A 100 2.83 -19.43 15.48
CA GLN A 100 1.44 -19.04 15.67
C GLN A 100 1.35 -17.68 16.39
N GLY A 101 0.28 -16.94 16.12
CA GLY A 101 -0.02 -15.68 16.80
C GLY A 101 -1.02 -14.79 16.06
N GLU A 102 -1.55 -13.80 16.77
CA GLU A 102 -2.63 -12.95 16.26
C GLU A 102 -2.13 -11.97 15.21
N HIS A 103 -0.93 -11.41 15.37
CA HIS A 103 -0.35 -10.50 14.38
C HIS A 103 0.05 -11.23 13.10
N LEU A 104 0.54 -12.46 13.23
CA LEU A 104 0.86 -13.32 12.10
C LEU A 104 -0.40 -13.63 11.27
N VAL A 105 -1.50 -14.01 11.93
CA VAL A 105 -2.79 -14.26 11.27
C VAL A 105 -3.35 -12.98 10.65
N ALA A 106 -3.28 -11.85 11.36
CA ALA A 106 -3.70 -10.56 10.83
C ALA A 106 -2.90 -10.18 9.57
N LEU A 107 -1.60 -10.40 9.57
CA LEU A 107 -0.73 -10.14 8.41
C LEU A 107 -1.10 -11.01 7.21
N LEU A 108 -1.35 -12.31 7.42
CA LEU A 108 -1.79 -13.22 6.36
C LEU A 108 -3.17 -12.84 5.82
N ASN A 109 -4.07 -12.36 6.69
CA ASN A 109 -5.37 -11.85 6.28
C ASN A 109 -5.25 -10.54 5.48
N ILE A 110 -4.36 -9.62 5.87
CA ILE A 110 -4.07 -8.40 5.09
C ILE A 110 -3.59 -8.78 3.69
N MET A 111 -2.74 -9.81 3.59
CA MET A 111 -2.25 -10.33 2.30
C MET A 111 -3.27 -11.19 1.55
N GLU A 112 -4.45 -11.43 2.14
CA GLU A 112 -5.54 -12.25 1.61
C GLU A 112 -5.11 -13.69 1.32
N VAL A 113 -4.18 -14.22 2.13
CA VAL A 113 -3.79 -15.63 2.07
C VAL A 113 -4.96 -16.47 2.57
N ASN A 114 -5.35 -17.49 1.79
CA ASN A 114 -6.38 -18.44 2.20
C ASN A 114 -6.01 -19.10 3.54
N SER A 115 -6.96 -19.17 4.48
CA SER A 115 -6.75 -19.74 5.82
C SER A 115 -6.21 -21.17 5.80
N THR A 116 -6.56 -21.96 4.78
CA THR A 116 -6.06 -23.33 4.59
C THR A 116 -4.56 -23.37 4.30
N ARG A 117 -4.00 -22.30 3.70
CA ARG A 117 -2.57 -22.16 3.41
C ARG A 117 -1.78 -21.47 4.52
N HIS A 118 -2.43 -20.97 5.57
CA HIS A 118 -1.72 -20.21 6.62
C HIS A 118 -0.57 -20.99 7.22
N MET A 119 -0.76 -22.27 7.58
CA MET A 119 0.34 -23.06 8.14
C MET A 119 1.51 -23.28 7.17
N GLU A 120 1.22 -23.45 5.88
CA GLU A 120 2.24 -23.58 4.82
C GLU A 120 3.07 -22.30 4.72
N VAL A 121 2.40 -21.15 4.60
CA VAL A 121 3.05 -19.84 4.49
C VAL A 121 3.86 -19.50 5.75
N ILE A 122 3.33 -19.79 6.94
CA ILE A 122 4.05 -19.58 8.21
C ILE A 122 5.32 -20.43 8.27
N SER A 123 5.24 -21.69 7.82
CA SER A 123 6.41 -22.55 7.74
C SER A 123 7.46 -21.99 6.75
N GLY A 124 7.01 -21.45 5.61
CA GLY A 124 7.88 -20.77 4.64
C GLY A 124 8.59 -19.56 5.23
N ILE A 125 7.84 -18.67 5.89
CA ILE A 125 8.39 -17.49 6.59
C ILE A 125 9.45 -17.91 7.59
N ARG A 126 9.18 -18.94 8.40
CA ARG A 126 10.13 -19.44 9.41
C ARG A 126 11.41 -19.98 8.78
N SER A 127 11.29 -20.70 7.68
CA SER A 127 12.44 -21.23 6.94
C SER A 127 13.33 -20.09 6.46
N GLU A 128 12.77 -19.11 5.77
CA GLU A 128 13.51 -17.93 5.28
C GLU A 128 14.11 -17.11 6.44
N MET A 129 13.35 -16.94 7.53
CA MET A 129 13.83 -16.19 8.68
C MET A 129 15.00 -16.89 9.38
N SER A 130 15.00 -18.23 9.41
CA SER A 130 16.11 -19.00 9.97
C SER A 130 17.42 -18.79 9.18
N LEU A 131 17.33 -18.62 7.86
CA LEU A 131 18.47 -18.29 7.00
C LEU A 131 18.98 -16.88 7.29
N ASN A 132 18.07 -15.90 7.44
CA ASN A 132 18.44 -14.53 7.77
C ASN A 132 19.15 -14.43 9.12
N LEU A 133 18.67 -15.16 10.15
CA LEU A 133 19.28 -15.17 11.49
C LEU A 133 20.72 -15.70 11.51
N ALA A 134 21.10 -16.54 10.54
CA ALA A 134 22.46 -17.04 10.40
C ALA A 134 23.44 -15.98 9.85
N SER A 135 22.94 -14.85 9.32
CA SER A 135 23.79 -13.77 8.78
C SER A 135 24.17 -12.74 9.86
N THR A 136 25.40 -12.23 9.80
CA THR A 136 25.89 -11.23 10.77
C THR A 136 25.26 -9.87 10.50
N GLU A 137 24.96 -9.60 9.23
CA GLU A 137 24.28 -8.42 8.71
C GLU A 137 22.88 -8.30 9.31
N PHE A 138 22.12 -9.39 9.37
CA PHE A 138 20.78 -9.36 9.93
C PHE A 138 20.80 -9.13 11.45
N ASN A 139 21.76 -9.73 12.16
CA ASN A 139 21.86 -9.56 13.62
C ASN A 139 22.14 -8.10 14.01
N SER A 140 22.99 -7.42 13.23
CA SER A 140 23.34 -6.00 13.42
C SER A 140 22.36 -5.01 12.76
N ALA A 141 21.38 -5.50 12.00
CA ALA A 141 20.43 -4.66 11.29
C ALA A 141 19.45 -3.91 12.22
N ASP A 142 19.06 -2.71 11.78
CA ASP A 142 18.01 -1.93 12.42
C ASP A 142 16.61 -2.54 12.17
N LYS A 143 15.61 -2.06 12.92
CA LYS A 143 14.23 -2.56 12.85
C LYS A 143 13.65 -2.47 11.43
N LYS A 144 14.01 -1.44 10.67
CA LYS A 144 13.51 -1.23 9.31
C LYS A 144 14.07 -2.30 8.36
N ALA A 145 15.37 -2.52 8.39
CA ALA A 145 16.03 -3.56 7.61
C ALA A 145 15.53 -4.96 7.97
N LYS A 146 15.30 -5.23 9.26
CA LYS A 146 14.71 -6.49 9.73
C LYS A 146 13.26 -6.68 9.26
N SER A 147 12.47 -5.61 9.25
CA SER A 147 11.10 -5.60 8.72
C SER A 147 11.06 -5.87 7.22
N ILE A 148 12.02 -5.33 6.46
CA ILE A 148 12.16 -5.59 5.02
C ILE A 148 12.49 -7.07 4.77
N ALA A 149 13.43 -7.64 5.53
CA ALA A 149 13.76 -9.06 5.42
C ALA A 149 12.55 -9.96 5.74
N PHE A 150 11.77 -9.61 6.77
CA PHE A 150 10.53 -10.32 7.10
C PHE A 150 9.48 -10.22 5.99
N TYR A 151 9.30 -9.03 5.41
CA TYR A 151 8.40 -8.85 4.26
C TYR A 151 8.84 -9.69 3.06
N ASN A 152 10.14 -9.75 2.77
CA ASN A 152 10.66 -10.59 1.69
C ASN A 152 10.41 -12.08 1.96
N ALA A 153 10.59 -12.53 3.21
CA ALA A 153 10.27 -13.89 3.63
C ALA A 153 8.77 -14.22 3.44
N LEU A 154 7.88 -13.27 3.76
CA LEU A 154 6.44 -13.40 3.54
C LEU A 154 6.11 -13.53 2.05
N VAL A 155 6.67 -12.66 1.20
CA VAL A 155 6.41 -12.69 -0.24
C VAL A 155 6.96 -13.96 -0.89
N ALA A 156 8.11 -14.46 -0.42
CA ALA A 156 8.68 -15.72 -0.90
C ALA A 156 7.85 -16.95 -0.50
N ALA A 157 7.07 -16.86 0.58
CA ALA A 157 6.30 -17.97 1.13
C ALA A 157 4.85 -18.08 0.59
N ILE A 158 4.35 -17.08 -0.13
CA ILE A 158 2.97 -17.01 -0.68
C ILE A 158 2.92 -17.59 -2.09
#